data_AF-A0A371NZB5-F1
#
_entry.id   AF-A0A371NZB5-F1
#
_cell.length_a   1.000
_cell.length_b   1.000
_cell.length_c   1.000
_cell.angle_alpha   90.00
_cell.angle_beta   90.00
_cell.angle_gamma   90.00
#
_symmetry.space_group_name_H-M   'P 1'
#
loop_
_entity.id
_entity.type
_entity.pdbx_description
1 polymer ?
#
loop_
_entity_poly.entity_id
_entity_poly.type
_entity_poly.pdbx_seq_one_letter_code
_entity_poly.pdbx_strand_id
1 'polypeptide(L)'
;MSDQPGLSIFDSSSNASDASFPLARRGGYDSDAVDAWVRTQSAELQRAIETVRARENEIENLRETVDTLQARVEAVETPTYTGLGNHAAQLLGLAEQEADDVRNRASREADELVKNAQEEAALIIATATHDAEEMRGRAVAELEEKRKQLLDDAEAMHAEAAAHTDDLKAQAEREAAQLRLAAEQDAQNMRLGATRDVEQARAAADREVTEARRVLAVEKERLAREASENHASAMEQTGKLVKDAETRAAAAEERARDIMAQASTSREAATAESARLLENAKAQAAQQLSSANAEAAKIRATATTDVERQTRSLRSEVEELQRKRDGIMAQMGQLRDIVASFAPDSSVAQQAAEHVAADDDDTQHVDDHDDEVESDGVELDDTDLDETESDDAEPEPAQTRPASS
;
A
#
# COMPACT_ATOMS: atom_id res chain seq x y z
N MET A 1 -116.69 -38.83 -148.22
CA MET A 1 -117.34 -39.41 -149.40
C MET A 1 -117.16 -40.92 -149.34
N SER A 2 -118.11 -41.67 -149.89
CA SER A 2 -118.05 -43.13 -150.13
C SER A 2 -118.09 -44.04 -148.90
N ASP A 3 -119.15 -44.85 -148.80
CA ASP A 3 -119.22 -46.02 -147.93
C ASP A 3 -118.24 -47.11 -148.36
N GLN A 4 -117.75 -47.89 -147.38
CA GLN A 4 -117.57 -49.33 -147.54
C GLN A 4 -117.59 -50.04 -146.18
N PRO A 5 -118.69 -50.75 -145.82
CA PRO A 5 -118.75 -51.55 -144.60
C PRO A 5 -117.95 -52.85 -144.77
N GLY A 6 -116.65 -52.79 -144.45
CA GLY A 6 -115.80 -53.98 -144.35
C GLY A 6 -116.31 -54.90 -143.24
N LEU A 7 -116.55 -56.18 -143.57
CA LEU A 7 -117.25 -57.14 -142.71
C LEU A 7 -116.61 -57.26 -141.31
N SER A 8 -117.46 -57.21 -140.27
CA SER A 8 -117.12 -57.42 -138.87
C SER A 8 -116.73 -58.87 -138.56
N ILE A 9 -115.58 -59.34 -139.07
CA ILE A 9 -115.05 -60.69 -138.80
C ILE A 9 -114.94 -60.95 -137.28
N PHE A 10 -114.62 -59.93 -136.49
CA PHE A 10 -114.51 -60.02 -135.03
C PHE A 10 -115.85 -60.25 -134.30
N ASP A 11 -117.01 -59.95 -134.90
CA ASP A 11 -118.32 -60.23 -134.29
C ASP A 11 -118.71 -61.72 -134.40
N SER A 12 -117.91 -62.55 -135.09
CA SER A 12 -118.03 -64.00 -134.96
C SER A 12 -117.57 -64.53 -133.59
N SER A 13 -116.73 -63.77 -132.86
CA SER A 13 -116.19 -64.20 -131.57
C SER A 13 -117.22 -64.20 -130.43
N SER A 14 -118.25 -63.35 -130.51
CA SER A 14 -119.34 -63.26 -129.53
C SER A 14 -120.28 -64.48 -129.56
N ASN A 15 -120.33 -65.18 -130.68
CA ASN A 15 -121.15 -66.39 -130.89
C ASN A 15 -120.35 -67.70 -130.77
N ALA A 16 -119.03 -67.63 -130.54
CA ALA A 16 -118.17 -68.80 -130.48
C ALA A 16 -118.26 -69.57 -129.14
N SER A 17 -118.81 -68.95 -128.07
CA SER A 17 -118.87 -69.55 -126.73
C SER A 17 -119.85 -70.73 -126.58
N ASP A 18 -120.81 -70.89 -127.50
CA ASP A 18 -121.76 -72.02 -127.53
C ASP A 18 -121.38 -73.11 -128.57
N ALA A 19 -120.24 -72.98 -129.25
CA ALA A 19 -119.85 -73.84 -130.37
C ALA A 19 -119.25 -75.20 -129.94
N SER A 20 -120.05 -76.08 -129.31
CA SER A 20 -119.59 -77.41 -128.90
C SER A 20 -119.27 -78.32 -130.09
N PHE A 21 -118.09 -78.96 -130.10
CA PHE A 21 -117.71 -79.92 -131.15
C PHE A 21 -118.52 -81.24 -131.06
N PRO A 22 -118.96 -81.82 -132.20
CA PRO A 22 -119.80 -83.02 -132.20
C PRO A 22 -119.05 -84.30 -131.81
N LEU A 23 -119.53 -85.01 -130.78
CA LEU A 23 -118.84 -86.19 -130.22
C LEU A 23 -118.99 -87.45 -131.09
N ALA A 24 -117.87 -87.91 -131.66
CA ALA A 24 -117.79 -89.16 -132.43
C ALA A 24 -117.42 -90.37 -131.55
N ARG A 25 -118.29 -91.40 -131.49
CA ARG A 25 -118.20 -92.53 -130.53
C ARG A 25 -117.02 -93.51 -130.70
N ARG A 26 -116.12 -93.33 -131.67
CA ARG A 26 -114.91 -94.16 -131.85
C ARG A 26 -113.86 -93.44 -132.70
N GLY A 27 -112.75 -93.03 -132.07
CA GLY A 27 -111.60 -92.43 -132.77
C GLY A 27 -111.61 -90.90 -132.92
N GLY A 28 -112.42 -90.18 -132.14
CA GLY A 28 -112.31 -88.71 -132.03
C GLY A 28 -111.14 -88.27 -131.15
N TYR A 29 -110.82 -86.97 -131.19
CA TYR A 29 -109.88 -86.34 -130.26
C TYR A 29 -110.43 -86.33 -128.83
N ASP A 30 -109.53 -86.33 -127.85
CA ASP A 30 -109.85 -86.18 -126.43
C ASP A 30 -110.37 -84.76 -126.15
N SER A 31 -111.59 -84.66 -125.59
CA SER A 31 -112.24 -83.37 -125.29
C SER A 31 -111.43 -82.53 -124.31
N ASP A 32 -110.86 -83.16 -123.29
CA ASP A 32 -110.19 -82.45 -122.20
C ASP A 32 -108.87 -81.84 -122.70
N ALA A 33 -108.19 -82.54 -123.61
CA ALA A 33 -107.01 -82.05 -124.32
C ALA A 33 -107.34 -80.91 -125.31
N VAL A 34 -108.45 -81.01 -126.04
CA VAL A 34 -108.91 -79.93 -126.95
C VAL A 34 -109.30 -78.68 -126.14
N ASP A 35 -110.08 -78.83 -125.07
CA ASP A 35 -110.50 -77.70 -124.22
C ASP A 35 -109.31 -77.06 -123.48
N ALA A 36 -108.27 -77.83 -123.13
CA ALA A 36 -107.02 -77.29 -122.61
C ALA A 36 -106.25 -76.49 -123.68
N TRP A 37 -106.19 -77.00 -124.91
CA TRP A 37 -105.56 -76.29 -126.04
C TRP A 37 -106.31 -75.02 -126.42
N VAL A 38 -107.64 -75.06 -126.51
CA VAL A 38 -108.50 -73.89 -126.80
C VAL A 38 -108.33 -72.82 -125.70
N ARG A 39 -108.34 -73.20 -124.41
CA ARG A 39 -108.05 -72.26 -123.31
C ARG A 39 -106.64 -71.66 -123.38
N THR A 40 -105.67 -72.41 -123.89
CA THR A 40 -104.30 -71.91 -124.10
C THR A 40 -104.26 -70.90 -125.25
N GLN A 41 -104.89 -71.22 -126.39
CA GLN A 41 -104.98 -70.34 -127.55
C GLN A 41 -105.80 -69.07 -127.28
N SER A 42 -106.88 -69.13 -126.50
CA SER A 42 -107.62 -67.93 -126.10
C SER A 42 -106.79 -67.01 -125.19
N ALA A 43 -105.96 -67.57 -124.31
CA ALA A 43 -105.05 -66.79 -123.47
C ALA A 43 -103.88 -66.19 -124.29
N GLU A 44 -103.37 -66.89 -125.30
CA GLU A 44 -102.39 -66.35 -126.24
C GLU A 44 -102.97 -65.23 -127.11
N LEU A 45 -104.22 -65.38 -127.59
CA LEU A 45 -104.93 -64.34 -128.34
C LEU A 45 -105.22 -63.10 -127.48
N GLN A 46 -105.62 -63.28 -126.21
CA GLN A 46 -105.81 -62.16 -125.28
C GLN A 46 -104.50 -61.40 -125.03
N ARG A 47 -103.39 -62.11 -124.77
CA ARG A 47 -102.05 -61.49 -124.66
C ARG A 47 -101.66 -60.76 -125.94
N ALA A 48 -101.94 -61.33 -127.12
CA ALA A 48 -101.65 -60.67 -128.38
C ALA A 48 -102.41 -59.34 -128.50
N ILE A 49 -103.72 -59.33 -128.21
CA ILE A 49 -104.55 -58.11 -128.20
C ILE A 49 -104.04 -57.07 -127.19
N GLU A 50 -103.64 -57.50 -126.00
CA GLU A 50 -103.03 -56.61 -124.98
C GLU A 50 -101.71 -56.02 -125.48
N THR A 51 -100.83 -56.81 -126.09
CA THR A 51 -99.56 -56.30 -126.66
C THR A 51 -99.76 -55.35 -127.83
N VAL A 52 -100.76 -55.58 -128.69
CA VAL A 52 -101.09 -54.65 -129.80
C VAL A 52 -101.53 -53.30 -129.22
N ARG A 53 -102.48 -53.28 -128.29
CA ARG A 53 -102.94 -52.06 -127.62
C ARG A 53 -101.81 -51.31 -126.90
N ALA A 54 -100.90 -52.05 -126.25
CA ALA A 54 -99.72 -51.44 -125.62
C ALA A 54 -98.81 -50.73 -126.64
N ARG A 55 -98.62 -51.31 -127.84
CA ARG A 55 -97.85 -50.69 -128.93
C ARG A 55 -98.58 -49.54 -129.61
N GLU A 56 -99.91 -49.59 -129.73
CA GLU A 56 -100.72 -48.48 -130.26
C GLU A 56 -100.59 -47.24 -129.36
N ASN A 57 -100.74 -47.40 -128.04
CA ASN A 57 -100.54 -46.34 -127.06
C ASN A 57 -99.09 -45.80 -127.07
N GLU A 58 -98.09 -46.67 -127.25
CA GLU A 58 -96.67 -46.27 -127.37
C GLU A 58 -96.42 -45.42 -128.62
N ILE A 59 -97.02 -45.78 -129.76
CA ILE A 59 -96.94 -45.02 -131.03
C ILE A 59 -97.61 -43.65 -130.89
N GLU A 60 -98.72 -43.53 -130.15
CA GLU A 60 -99.39 -42.26 -129.90
C GLU A 60 -98.53 -41.31 -129.04
N ASN A 61 -98.01 -41.80 -127.90
CA ASN A 61 -97.08 -41.05 -127.05
C ASN A 61 -95.81 -40.59 -127.81
N LEU A 62 -95.28 -41.45 -128.69
CA LEU A 62 -94.12 -41.11 -129.53
C LEU A 62 -94.43 -40.02 -130.57
N ARG A 63 -95.66 -39.96 -131.10
CA ARG A 63 -96.08 -38.89 -132.01
C ARG A 63 -96.20 -37.55 -131.31
N GLU A 64 -96.85 -37.49 -130.15
CA GLU A 64 -96.91 -36.26 -129.34
C GLU A 64 -95.51 -35.76 -128.97
N THR A 65 -94.58 -36.68 -128.68
CA THR A 65 -93.17 -36.36 -128.45
C THR A 65 -92.47 -35.80 -129.71
N VAL A 66 -92.83 -36.26 -130.91
CA VAL A 66 -92.28 -35.72 -132.18
C VAL A 66 -92.84 -34.33 -132.46
N ASP A 67 -94.16 -34.13 -132.36
CA ASP A 67 -94.81 -32.84 -132.65
C ASP A 67 -94.30 -31.73 -131.69
N THR A 68 -94.16 -32.05 -130.40
CA THR A 68 -93.61 -31.11 -129.40
C THR A 68 -92.11 -30.82 -129.60
N LEU A 69 -91.34 -31.74 -130.20
CA LEU A 69 -89.96 -31.49 -130.62
C LEU A 69 -89.91 -30.65 -131.91
N GLN A 70 -90.79 -30.88 -132.89
CA GLN A 70 -90.86 -30.06 -134.11
C GLN A 70 -91.21 -28.61 -133.81
N ALA A 71 -92.21 -28.36 -132.96
CA ALA A 71 -92.57 -27.01 -132.51
C ALA A 71 -91.39 -26.28 -131.81
N ARG A 72 -90.52 -27.01 -131.10
CA ARG A 72 -89.28 -26.46 -130.52
C ARG A 72 -88.21 -26.13 -131.56
N VAL A 73 -88.18 -26.81 -132.71
CA VAL A 73 -87.24 -26.52 -133.80
C VAL A 73 -87.70 -25.30 -134.60
N GLU A 74 -88.98 -25.22 -134.98
CA GLU A 74 -89.53 -24.06 -135.70
C GLU A 74 -89.38 -22.75 -134.90
N ALA A 75 -89.51 -22.82 -133.57
CA ALA A 75 -89.29 -21.70 -132.66
C ALA A 75 -87.83 -21.21 -132.59
N VAL A 76 -86.86 -22.03 -133.00
CA VAL A 76 -85.44 -21.64 -133.16
C VAL A 76 -85.18 -21.08 -134.55
N GLU A 77 -85.81 -21.63 -135.59
CA GLU A 77 -85.66 -21.15 -136.97
C GLU A 77 -86.39 -19.83 -137.24
N THR A 78 -87.46 -19.51 -136.49
CA THR A 78 -88.21 -18.24 -136.63
C THR A 78 -88.35 -17.47 -135.30
N PRO A 79 -87.28 -16.78 -134.84
CA PRO A 79 -87.29 -16.08 -133.55
C PRO A 79 -88.31 -14.94 -133.48
N THR A 80 -89.31 -15.09 -132.61
CA THR A 80 -90.27 -14.03 -132.27
C THR A 80 -89.78 -13.18 -131.08
N TYR A 81 -90.23 -11.92 -130.99
CA TYR A 81 -89.84 -11.01 -129.90
C TYR A 81 -90.19 -11.55 -128.50
N THR A 82 -91.32 -12.26 -128.39
CA THR A 82 -91.74 -13.00 -127.19
C THR A 82 -90.85 -14.20 -126.89
N GLY A 83 -90.40 -14.94 -127.92
CA GLY A 83 -89.43 -16.02 -127.78
C GLY A 83 -88.07 -15.52 -127.27
N LEU A 84 -87.57 -14.42 -127.83
CA LEU A 84 -86.34 -13.76 -127.35
C LEU A 84 -86.49 -13.22 -125.93
N GLY A 85 -87.65 -12.66 -125.56
CA GLY A 85 -87.94 -12.25 -124.18
C GLY A 85 -87.92 -13.42 -123.20
N ASN A 86 -88.55 -14.54 -123.54
CA ASN A 86 -88.53 -15.76 -122.73
C ASN A 86 -87.12 -16.36 -122.62
N HIS A 87 -86.35 -16.38 -123.71
CA HIS A 87 -84.97 -16.87 -123.68
C HIS A 87 -84.05 -15.96 -122.85
N ALA A 88 -84.21 -14.62 -122.96
CA ALA A 88 -83.49 -13.67 -122.11
C ALA A 88 -83.86 -13.82 -120.62
N ALA A 89 -85.13 -14.09 -120.30
CA ALA A 89 -85.56 -14.40 -118.94
C ALA A 89 -84.99 -15.72 -118.41
N GLN A 90 -84.88 -16.75 -119.26
CA GLN A 90 -84.22 -18.02 -118.91
C GLN A 90 -82.70 -17.84 -118.69
N LEU A 91 -82.03 -17.06 -119.54
CA LEU A 91 -80.61 -16.73 -119.36
C LEU A 91 -80.38 -15.87 -118.11
N LEU A 92 -81.28 -14.94 -117.80
CA LEU A 92 -81.22 -14.14 -116.58
C LEU A 92 -81.40 -15.03 -115.34
N GLY A 93 -82.42 -15.90 -115.31
CA GLY A 93 -82.64 -16.83 -114.20
C GLY A 93 -81.48 -17.83 -114.01
N LEU A 94 -80.87 -18.29 -115.09
CA LEU A 94 -79.66 -19.14 -115.03
C LEU A 94 -78.43 -18.36 -114.53
N ALA A 95 -78.28 -17.09 -114.91
CA ALA A 95 -77.21 -16.22 -114.42
C ALA A 95 -77.41 -15.79 -112.96
N GLU A 96 -78.66 -15.58 -112.53
CA GLU A 96 -79.02 -15.36 -111.12
C GLU A 96 -78.73 -16.62 -110.29
N GLN A 97 -79.09 -17.80 -110.79
CA GLN A 97 -78.76 -19.08 -110.14
C GLN A 97 -77.24 -19.29 -110.03
N GLU A 98 -76.46 -19.13 -111.11
CA GLU A 98 -74.99 -19.26 -111.03
C GLU A 98 -74.38 -18.16 -110.13
N ALA A 99 -74.92 -16.94 -110.13
CA ALA A 99 -74.45 -15.89 -109.21
C ALA A 99 -74.72 -16.24 -107.74
N ASP A 100 -75.87 -16.84 -107.42
CA ASP A 100 -76.17 -17.32 -106.07
C ASP A 100 -75.40 -18.59 -105.70
N ASP A 101 -75.15 -19.51 -106.64
CA ASP A 101 -74.26 -20.66 -106.40
C ASP A 101 -72.80 -20.22 -106.20
N VAL A 102 -72.31 -19.20 -106.93
CA VAL A 102 -71.01 -18.55 -106.70
C VAL A 102 -70.97 -17.86 -105.34
N ARG A 103 -72.01 -17.12 -104.93
CA ARG A 103 -72.11 -16.50 -103.59
C ARG A 103 -72.09 -17.56 -102.50
N ASN A 104 -72.93 -18.59 -102.61
CA ASN A 104 -73.02 -19.69 -101.65
C ASN A 104 -71.70 -20.45 -101.52
N ARG A 105 -70.98 -20.63 -102.64
CA ARG A 105 -69.64 -21.23 -102.68
C ARG A 105 -68.62 -20.34 -101.96
N ALA A 106 -68.54 -19.06 -102.33
CA ALA A 106 -67.63 -18.09 -101.72
C ALA A 106 -67.89 -17.85 -100.22
N SER A 107 -69.15 -17.89 -99.78
CA SER A 107 -69.50 -17.84 -98.34
C SER A 107 -68.99 -19.07 -97.60
N ARG A 108 -69.17 -20.29 -98.13
CA ARG A 108 -68.64 -21.51 -97.52
C ARG A 108 -67.10 -21.50 -97.48
N GLU A 109 -66.44 -21.10 -98.57
CA GLU A 109 -64.99 -20.96 -98.64
C GLU A 109 -64.47 -19.92 -97.61
N ALA A 110 -65.21 -18.83 -97.39
CA ALA A 110 -64.88 -17.84 -96.37
C ALA A 110 -65.12 -18.35 -94.94
N ASP A 111 -66.22 -19.06 -94.68
CA ASP A 111 -66.51 -19.68 -93.38
C ASP A 111 -65.47 -20.76 -93.03
N GLU A 112 -65.08 -21.59 -94.01
CA GLU A 112 -64.00 -22.57 -93.87
C GLU A 112 -62.64 -21.90 -93.63
N LEU A 113 -62.31 -20.82 -94.35
CA LEU A 113 -61.08 -20.06 -94.12
C LEU A 113 -61.04 -19.42 -92.72
N VAL A 114 -62.15 -18.82 -92.27
CA VAL A 114 -62.26 -18.24 -90.92
C VAL A 114 -62.15 -19.31 -89.86
N LYS A 115 -62.79 -20.48 -90.05
CA LYS A 115 -62.67 -21.61 -89.15
C LYS A 115 -61.22 -22.13 -89.07
N ASN A 116 -60.57 -22.36 -90.21
CA ASN A 116 -59.18 -22.84 -90.25
C ASN A 116 -58.24 -21.84 -89.56
N ALA A 117 -58.40 -20.53 -89.81
CA ALA A 117 -57.63 -19.49 -89.14
C ALA A 117 -57.89 -19.43 -87.61
N GLN A 118 -59.10 -19.76 -87.15
CA GLN A 118 -59.39 -19.89 -85.72
C GLN A 118 -58.76 -21.15 -85.10
N GLU A 119 -58.75 -22.28 -85.81
CA GLU A 119 -58.08 -23.52 -85.36
C GLU A 119 -56.55 -23.34 -85.32
N GLU A 120 -55.95 -22.69 -86.33
CA GLU A 120 -54.53 -22.31 -86.35
C GLU A 120 -54.18 -21.34 -85.21
N ALA A 121 -54.99 -20.29 -85.00
CA ALA A 121 -54.76 -19.34 -83.92
C ALA A 121 -54.90 -19.99 -82.54
N ALA A 122 -55.86 -20.90 -82.35
CA ALA A 122 -56.01 -21.68 -81.12
C ALA A 122 -54.80 -22.58 -80.86
N LEU A 123 -54.27 -23.23 -81.90
CA LEU A 123 -53.04 -24.04 -81.81
C LEU A 123 -51.82 -23.19 -81.43
N ILE A 124 -51.63 -22.03 -82.08
CA ILE A 124 -50.54 -21.09 -81.78
C ILE A 124 -50.62 -20.55 -80.36
N ILE A 125 -51.83 -20.24 -79.87
CA ILE A 125 -52.03 -19.82 -78.48
C ILE A 125 -51.69 -20.96 -77.53
N ALA A 126 -52.15 -22.19 -77.81
CA ALA A 126 -51.89 -23.35 -76.96
C ALA A 126 -50.39 -23.67 -76.84
N THR A 127 -49.65 -23.68 -77.96
CA THR A 127 -48.19 -23.89 -77.94
C THR A 127 -47.48 -22.74 -77.23
N ALA A 128 -47.83 -21.47 -77.50
CA ALA A 128 -47.24 -20.33 -76.82
C ALA A 128 -47.52 -20.32 -75.30
N THR A 129 -48.68 -20.80 -74.84
CA THR A 129 -48.95 -20.97 -73.40
C THR A 129 -48.12 -22.10 -72.80
N HIS A 130 -47.98 -23.23 -73.49
CA HIS A 130 -47.18 -24.37 -73.04
C HIS A 130 -45.69 -24.02 -72.94
N ASP A 131 -45.13 -23.40 -73.98
CA ASP A 131 -43.74 -22.91 -74.01
C ASP A 131 -43.48 -21.90 -72.88
N ALA A 132 -44.42 -20.99 -72.62
CA ALA A 132 -44.31 -20.03 -71.52
C ALA A 132 -44.42 -20.68 -70.13
N GLU A 133 -45.17 -21.78 -69.99
CA GLU A 133 -45.23 -22.57 -68.76
C GLU A 133 -43.94 -23.38 -68.55
N GLU A 134 -43.39 -24.01 -69.60
CA GLU A 134 -42.08 -24.67 -69.52
C GLU A 134 -40.96 -23.69 -69.17
N MET A 135 -40.90 -22.52 -69.80
CA MET A 135 -39.89 -21.50 -69.50
C MET A 135 -40.00 -21.01 -68.05
N ARG A 136 -41.21 -20.86 -67.52
CA ARG A 136 -41.43 -20.54 -66.09
C ARG A 136 -40.98 -21.69 -65.20
N GLY A 137 -41.32 -22.94 -65.51
CA GLY A 137 -40.91 -24.12 -64.74
C GLY A 137 -39.39 -24.26 -64.68
N ARG A 138 -38.71 -24.10 -65.81
CA ARG A 138 -37.24 -24.09 -65.90
C ARG A 138 -36.63 -22.93 -65.10
N ALA A 139 -37.15 -21.72 -65.23
CA ALA A 139 -36.67 -20.55 -64.48
C ALA A 139 -36.87 -20.69 -62.96
N VAL A 140 -37.98 -21.28 -62.51
CA VAL A 140 -38.21 -21.57 -61.08
C VAL A 140 -37.23 -22.64 -60.58
N ALA A 141 -37.05 -23.74 -61.31
CA ALA A 141 -36.09 -24.79 -60.93
C ALA A 141 -34.65 -24.26 -60.83
N GLU A 142 -34.20 -23.44 -61.79
CA GLU A 142 -32.89 -22.77 -61.73
C GLU A 142 -32.76 -21.82 -60.53
N LEU A 143 -33.83 -21.10 -60.16
CA LEU A 143 -33.83 -20.21 -59.01
C LEU A 143 -33.83 -20.98 -57.68
N GLU A 144 -34.52 -22.13 -57.61
CA GLU A 144 -34.49 -23.02 -56.46
C GLU A 144 -33.12 -23.69 -56.29
N GLU A 145 -32.48 -24.14 -57.38
CA GLU A 145 -31.12 -24.68 -57.35
C GLU A 145 -30.11 -23.62 -56.90
N LYS A 146 -30.11 -22.43 -57.52
CA LYS A 146 -29.24 -21.31 -57.13
C LYS A 146 -29.49 -20.85 -55.70
N ARG A 147 -30.75 -20.85 -55.24
CA ARG A 147 -31.10 -20.56 -53.84
C ARG A 147 -30.53 -21.62 -52.90
N LYS A 148 -30.58 -22.90 -53.26
CA LYS A 148 -29.99 -23.98 -52.45
C LYS A 148 -28.47 -23.83 -52.40
N GLN A 149 -27.80 -23.66 -53.54
CA GLN A 149 -26.35 -23.42 -53.61
C GLN A 149 -25.93 -22.26 -52.70
N LEU A 150 -26.60 -21.11 -52.78
CA LEU A 150 -26.31 -19.94 -51.92
C LEU A 150 -26.59 -20.16 -50.43
N LEU A 151 -27.46 -21.11 -50.05
CA LEU A 151 -27.69 -21.47 -48.64
C LEU A 151 -26.63 -22.47 -48.15
N ASP A 152 -26.32 -23.49 -48.95
CA ASP A 152 -25.27 -24.46 -48.68
C ASP A 152 -23.90 -23.76 -48.54
N ASP A 153 -23.59 -22.81 -49.44
CA ASP A 153 -22.38 -21.96 -49.40
C ASP A 153 -22.35 -21.06 -48.15
N ALA A 154 -23.49 -20.45 -47.79
CA ALA A 154 -23.57 -19.57 -46.62
C ALA A 154 -23.41 -20.35 -45.30
N GLU A 155 -23.96 -21.56 -45.21
CA GLU A 155 -23.76 -22.46 -44.06
C GLU A 155 -22.30 -22.92 -43.97
N ALA A 156 -21.66 -23.25 -45.09
CA ALA A 156 -20.24 -23.57 -45.14
C ALA A 156 -19.35 -22.40 -44.68
N MET A 157 -19.59 -21.18 -45.17
CA MET A 157 -18.87 -19.97 -44.73
C MET A 157 -19.08 -19.67 -43.24
N HIS A 158 -20.30 -19.89 -42.72
CA HIS A 158 -20.56 -19.74 -41.29
C HIS A 158 -19.86 -20.80 -40.44
N ALA A 159 -19.78 -22.05 -40.91
CA ALA A 159 -19.07 -23.12 -40.21
C ALA A 159 -17.54 -22.89 -40.21
N GLU A 160 -16.95 -22.46 -41.34
CA GLU A 160 -15.53 -22.11 -41.43
C GLU A 160 -15.19 -20.91 -40.53
N ALA A 161 -16.01 -19.85 -40.57
CA ALA A 161 -15.82 -18.68 -39.71
C ALA A 161 -15.95 -19.03 -38.21
N ALA A 162 -16.92 -19.87 -37.83
CA ALA A 162 -17.06 -20.34 -36.45
C ALA A 162 -15.81 -21.11 -35.99
N ALA A 163 -15.39 -22.12 -36.75
CA ALA A 163 -14.19 -22.92 -36.47
C ALA A 163 -12.94 -22.04 -36.34
N HIS A 164 -12.74 -21.09 -37.26
CA HIS A 164 -11.61 -20.17 -37.21
C HIS A 164 -11.64 -19.29 -35.94
N THR A 165 -12.81 -18.80 -35.51
CA THR A 165 -12.89 -18.04 -34.25
C THR A 165 -12.62 -18.90 -33.01
N ASP A 166 -12.97 -20.19 -33.02
CA ASP A 166 -12.71 -21.09 -31.90
C ASP A 166 -11.25 -21.53 -31.86
N ASP A 167 -10.59 -21.76 -33.00
CA ASP A 167 -9.14 -21.96 -33.08
C ASP A 167 -8.37 -20.73 -32.57
N LEU A 168 -8.78 -19.51 -32.97
CA LEU A 168 -8.18 -18.26 -32.48
C LEU A 168 -8.37 -18.08 -30.97
N LYS A 169 -9.55 -18.38 -30.42
CA LYS A 169 -9.78 -18.38 -28.96
C LYS A 169 -8.86 -19.39 -28.28
N ALA A 170 -8.84 -20.63 -28.76
CA ALA A 170 -8.04 -21.70 -28.18
C ALA A 170 -6.52 -21.42 -28.29
N GLN A 171 -6.07 -20.70 -29.32
CA GLN A 171 -4.70 -20.19 -29.40
C GLN A 171 -4.44 -19.09 -28.36
N ALA A 172 -5.30 -18.06 -28.30
CA ALA A 172 -5.16 -16.96 -27.36
C ALA A 172 -5.21 -17.42 -25.89
N GLU A 173 -6.05 -18.41 -25.56
CA GLU A 173 -6.08 -19.05 -24.23
C GLU A 173 -4.79 -19.80 -23.92
N ARG A 174 -4.22 -20.52 -24.89
CA ARG A 174 -2.92 -21.21 -24.75
C ARG A 174 -1.77 -20.21 -24.53
N GLU A 175 -1.73 -19.13 -25.31
CA GLU A 175 -0.74 -18.05 -25.17
C GLU A 175 -0.89 -17.32 -23.83
N ALA A 176 -2.12 -16.98 -23.43
CA ALA A 176 -2.39 -16.36 -22.13
C ALA A 176 -2.00 -17.28 -20.95
N ALA A 177 -2.25 -18.58 -21.05
CA ALA A 177 -1.83 -19.55 -20.04
C ALA A 177 -0.30 -19.68 -19.96
N GLN A 178 0.41 -19.67 -21.09
CA GLN A 178 1.88 -19.67 -21.15
C GLN A 178 2.47 -18.39 -20.55
N LEU A 179 1.95 -17.22 -20.92
CA LEU A 179 2.39 -15.92 -20.38
C LEU A 179 2.15 -15.82 -18.87
N ARG A 180 1.02 -16.33 -18.37
CA ARG A 180 0.75 -16.42 -16.94
C ARG A 180 1.71 -17.34 -16.21
N LEU A 181 1.96 -18.55 -16.73
CA LEU A 181 2.90 -19.48 -16.14
C LEU A 181 4.33 -18.91 -16.10
N ALA A 182 4.75 -18.21 -17.15
CA ALA A 182 6.04 -17.52 -17.18
C ALA A 182 6.11 -16.40 -16.12
N ALA A 183 5.08 -15.53 -16.04
CA ALA A 183 5.02 -14.46 -15.05
C ALA A 183 4.96 -14.99 -13.59
N GLU A 184 4.26 -16.10 -13.36
CA GLU A 184 4.21 -16.79 -12.06
C GLU A 184 5.58 -17.39 -11.67
N GLN A 185 6.31 -17.96 -12.64
CA GLN A 185 7.69 -18.44 -12.44
C GLN A 185 8.69 -17.29 -12.20
N ASP A 186 8.62 -16.21 -12.97
CA ASP A 186 9.48 -15.04 -12.78
C ASP A 186 9.22 -14.35 -11.44
N ALA A 187 7.96 -14.20 -11.03
CA ALA A 187 7.61 -13.69 -9.70
C ALA A 187 8.12 -14.60 -8.57
N GLN A 188 8.09 -15.92 -8.75
CA GLN A 188 8.68 -16.88 -7.81
C GLN A 188 10.22 -16.75 -7.77
N ASN A 189 10.89 -16.63 -8.91
CA ASN A 189 12.34 -16.46 -9.03
C ASN A 189 12.79 -15.15 -8.36
N MET A 190 12.11 -14.02 -8.64
CA MET A 190 12.35 -12.73 -7.99
C MET A 190 12.16 -12.81 -6.47
N ARG A 191 11.09 -13.48 -6.00
CA ARG A 191 10.82 -13.66 -4.56
C ARG A 191 11.90 -14.51 -3.88
N LEU A 192 12.38 -15.58 -4.53
CA LEU A 192 13.46 -16.42 -4.01
C LEU A 192 14.79 -15.67 -3.97
N GLY A 193 15.12 -14.91 -5.01
CA GLY A 193 16.29 -14.02 -5.04
C GLY A 193 16.25 -13.00 -3.90
N ALA A 194 15.18 -12.21 -3.81
CA ALA A 194 15.00 -11.21 -2.75
C ALA A 194 15.02 -11.81 -1.34
N THR A 195 14.50 -13.03 -1.15
CA THR A 195 14.59 -13.74 0.13
C THR A 195 16.04 -14.08 0.48
N ARG A 196 16.79 -14.63 -0.49
CA ARG A 196 18.22 -14.96 -0.30
C ARG A 196 19.07 -13.73 -0.05
N ASP A 197 18.78 -12.62 -0.72
CA ASP A 197 19.53 -11.37 -0.56
C ASP A 197 19.22 -10.71 0.80
N VAL A 198 17.99 -10.80 1.30
CA VAL A 198 17.63 -10.41 2.68
C VAL A 198 18.31 -11.30 3.72
N GLU A 199 18.40 -12.61 3.50
CA GLU A 199 19.14 -13.54 4.37
C GLU A 199 20.65 -13.24 4.36
N GLN A 200 21.22 -12.98 3.19
CA GLN A 200 22.64 -12.59 3.04
C GLN A 200 22.93 -11.24 3.72
N ALA A 201 22.04 -10.26 3.58
CA ALA A 201 22.16 -8.95 4.24
C ALA A 201 22.05 -9.06 5.76
N ARG A 202 21.12 -9.87 6.28
CA ARG A 202 21.04 -10.19 7.72
C ARG A 202 22.32 -10.86 8.22
N ALA A 203 22.78 -11.90 7.53
CA ALA A 203 24.02 -12.59 7.88
C ALA A 203 25.28 -11.70 7.76
N ALA A 204 25.27 -10.63 6.94
CA ALA A 204 26.32 -9.60 6.94
C ALA A 204 26.20 -8.70 8.19
N ALA A 205 25.03 -8.12 8.44
CA ALA A 205 24.77 -7.27 9.60
C ALA A 205 25.04 -7.97 10.93
N ASP A 206 24.66 -9.24 11.08
CA ASP A 206 24.95 -10.05 12.28
C ASP A 206 26.46 -10.21 12.50
N ARG A 207 27.23 -10.43 11.43
CA ARG A 207 28.70 -10.50 11.50
C ARG A 207 29.29 -9.16 11.91
N GLU A 208 28.90 -8.07 11.27
CA GLU A 208 29.33 -6.70 11.60
C GLU A 208 28.99 -6.35 13.06
N VAL A 209 27.80 -6.71 13.55
CA VAL A 209 27.41 -6.53 14.96
C VAL A 209 28.26 -7.38 15.90
N THR A 210 28.62 -8.63 15.56
CA THR A 210 29.53 -9.42 16.39
C THR A 210 30.97 -8.88 16.39
N GLU A 211 31.45 -8.36 15.27
CA GLU A 211 32.78 -7.75 15.15
C GLU A 211 32.84 -6.42 15.91
N ALA A 212 31.86 -5.53 15.74
CA ALA A 212 31.74 -4.29 16.50
C ALA A 212 31.65 -4.55 18.02
N ARG A 213 30.91 -5.58 18.45
CA ARG A 213 30.86 -6.00 19.86
C ARG A 213 32.22 -6.51 20.36
N ARG A 214 32.97 -7.26 19.54
CA ARG A 214 34.34 -7.72 19.86
C ARG A 214 35.31 -6.54 19.98
N VAL A 215 35.29 -5.60 19.03
CA VAL A 215 36.14 -4.39 19.08
C VAL A 215 35.80 -3.55 20.30
N LEU A 216 34.51 -3.31 20.57
CA LEU A 216 34.06 -2.58 21.76
C LEU A 216 34.46 -3.27 23.07
N ALA A 217 34.48 -4.60 23.13
CA ALA A 217 34.95 -5.35 24.29
C ALA A 217 36.47 -5.17 24.50
N VAL A 218 37.27 -5.23 23.43
CA VAL A 218 38.73 -5.00 23.48
C VAL A 218 39.05 -3.56 23.87
N GLU A 219 38.36 -2.56 23.32
CA GLU A 219 38.55 -1.15 23.72
C GLU A 219 38.12 -0.89 25.17
N LYS A 220 37.02 -1.49 25.63
CA LYS A 220 36.63 -1.42 27.05
C LYS A 220 37.67 -2.05 27.97
N GLU A 221 38.26 -3.18 27.59
CA GLU A 221 39.34 -3.80 28.36
C GLU A 221 40.61 -2.94 28.33
N ARG A 222 40.99 -2.38 27.17
CA ARG A 222 42.13 -1.47 27.00
C ARG A 222 41.99 -0.23 27.90
N LEU A 223 40.84 0.43 27.85
CA LEU A 223 40.52 1.60 28.67
C LEU A 223 40.45 1.26 30.17
N ALA A 224 39.94 0.08 30.54
CA ALA A 224 39.92 -0.36 31.94
C ALA A 224 41.33 -0.65 32.49
N ARG A 225 42.21 -1.24 31.67
CA ARG A 225 43.64 -1.41 32.02
C ARG A 225 44.34 -0.05 32.13
N GLU A 226 44.19 0.82 31.13
CA GLU A 226 44.77 2.17 31.11
C GLU A 226 44.32 3.00 32.33
N ALA A 227 43.02 2.96 32.70
CA ALA A 227 42.51 3.60 33.90
C ALA A 227 43.09 2.99 35.19
N SER A 228 43.25 1.67 35.26
CA SER A 228 43.84 0.98 36.41
C SER A 228 45.34 1.26 36.56
N GLU A 229 46.08 1.30 35.45
CA GLU A 229 47.51 1.62 35.41
C GLU A 229 47.75 3.09 35.81
N ASN A 230 46.94 4.02 35.29
CA ASN A 230 46.96 5.42 35.70
C ASN A 230 46.59 5.59 37.19
N HIS A 231 45.57 4.87 37.68
CA HIS A 231 45.21 4.90 39.10
C HIS A 231 46.30 4.32 40.01
N ALA A 232 46.93 3.21 39.62
CA ALA A 232 48.05 2.61 40.35
C ALA A 232 49.28 3.54 40.37
N SER A 233 49.60 4.17 39.24
CA SER A 233 50.67 5.18 39.14
C SER A 233 50.39 6.40 40.02
N ALA A 234 49.15 6.92 39.99
CA ALA A 234 48.72 8.02 40.87
C ALA A 234 48.80 7.62 42.35
N MET A 235 48.34 6.42 42.72
CA MET A 235 48.42 5.90 44.08
C MET A 235 49.87 5.72 44.56
N GLU A 236 50.78 5.25 43.69
CA GLU A 236 52.21 5.15 44.00
C GLU A 236 52.84 6.55 44.20
N GLN A 237 52.46 7.52 43.37
CA GLN A 237 52.92 8.91 43.50
C GLN A 237 52.38 9.56 44.80
N THR A 238 51.11 9.40 45.13
CA THR A 238 50.56 9.88 46.41
C THR A 238 51.18 9.14 47.60
N GLY A 239 51.44 7.84 47.49
CA GLY A 239 52.12 7.07 48.54
C GLY A 239 53.56 7.53 48.78
N LYS A 240 54.29 7.90 47.73
CA LYS A 240 55.61 8.55 47.84
C LYS A 240 55.50 9.93 48.51
N LEU A 241 54.56 10.78 48.08
CA LEU A 241 54.35 12.11 48.66
C LEU A 241 53.94 12.05 50.14
N VAL A 242 53.07 11.11 50.52
CA VAL A 242 52.68 10.86 51.92
C VAL A 242 53.88 10.39 52.72
N LYS A 243 54.65 9.40 52.24
CA LYS A 243 55.84 8.91 52.93
C LYS A 243 56.93 9.98 53.09
N ASP A 244 57.11 10.83 52.08
CA ASP A 244 57.98 12.01 52.14
C ASP A 244 57.49 13.01 53.19
N ALA A 245 56.18 13.25 53.26
CA ALA A 245 55.57 14.14 54.25
C ALA A 245 55.68 13.57 55.67
N GLU A 246 55.41 12.27 55.87
CA GLU A 246 55.64 11.54 57.13
C GLU A 246 57.10 11.63 57.57
N THR A 247 58.05 11.44 56.65
CA THR A 247 59.49 11.54 56.94
C THR A 247 59.87 12.98 57.34
N ARG A 248 59.33 14.00 56.64
CA ARG A 248 59.54 15.42 56.99
C ARG A 248 58.88 15.79 58.32
N ALA A 249 57.71 15.22 58.63
CA ALA A 249 57.00 15.42 59.89
C ALA A 249 57.74 14.77 61.06
N ALA A 250 58.17 13.51 60.94
CA ALA A 250 58.99 12.83 61.94
C ALA A 250 60.31 13.58 62.19
N ALA A 251 60.99 14.03 61.13
CA ALA A 251 62.19 14.86 61.25
C ALA A 251 61.90 16.29 61.77
N ALA A 252 60.64 16.75 61.78
CA ALA A 252 60.24 17.99 62.44
C ALA A 252 59.91 17.76 63.93
N GLU A 253 59.26 16.65 64.27
CA GLU A 253 59.05 16.23 65.66
C GLU A 253 60.37 15.94 66.38
N GLU A 254 61.31 15.27 65.73
CA GLU A 254 62.65 15.00 66.27
C GLU A 254 63.38 16.30 66.60
N ARG A 255 63.46 17.24 65.64
CA ARG A 255 64.00 18.59 65.88
C ARG A 255 63.24 19.34 66.98
N ALA A 256 61.91 19.20 67.07
CA ALA A 256 61.13 19.81 68.14
C ALA A 256 61.45 19.20 69.52
N ARG A 257 61.60 17.87 69.61
CA ARG A 257 62.04 17.16 70.82
C ARG A 257 63.46 17.58 71.23
N ASP A 258 64.39 17.68 70.28
CA ASP A 258 65.75 18.16 70.52
C ASP A 258 65.77 19.60 71.02
N ILE A 259 65.01 20.51 70.40
CA ILE A 259 64.89 21.90 70.84
C ILE A 259 64.26 21.97 72.24
N MET A 260 63.24 21.17 72.53
CA MET A 260 62.64 21.09 73.86
C MET A 260 63.61 20.54 74.92
N ALA A 261 64.42 19.52 74.59
CA ALA A 261 65.42 18.94 75.48
C ALA A 261 66.62 19.88 75.71
N GLN A 262 67.05 20.61 74.68
CA GLN A 262 68.04 21.69 74.81
C GLN A 262 67.49 22.84 75.66
N ALA A 263 66.22 23.23 75.47
CA ALA A 263 65.57 24.26 76.26
C ALA A 263 65.37 23.83 77.73
N SER A 264 65.00 22.58 78.00
CA SER A 264 64.91 22.07 79.38
C SER A 264 66.28 22.00 80.04
N THR A 265 67.30 21.47 79.35
CA THR A 265 68.68 21.43 79.85
C THR A 265 69.24 22.83 80.11
N SER A 266 68.96 23.80 79.22
CA SER A 266 69.35 25.20 79.38
C SER A 266 68.63 25.85 80.57
N ARG A 267 67.33 25.59 80.74
CA ARG A 267 66.54 26.05 81.89
C ARG A 267 67.05 25.46 83.20
N GLU A 268 67.32 24.15 83.24
CA GLU A 268 67.90 23.46 84.39
C GLU A 268 69.26 24.04 84.74
N ALA A 269 70.16 24.19 83.76
CA ALA A 269 71.46 24.82 83.94
C ALA A 269 71.34 26.26 84.48
N ALA A 270 70.45 27.09 83.92
CA ALA A 270 70.21 28.46 84.38
C ALA A 270 69.63 28.51 85.81
N THR A 271 68.73 27.59 86.17
CA THR A 271 68.24 27.48 87.56
C THR A 271 69.33 27.00 88.53
N ALA A 272 70.20 26.09 88.11
CA ALA A 272 71.32 25.59 88.91
C ALA A 272 72.43 26.65 89.08
N GLU A 273 72.70 27.45 88.04
CA GLU A 273 73.59 28.62 88.11
C GLU A 273 72.99 29.70 89.00
N SER A 274 71.69 30.00 88.88
CA SER A 274 70.99 30.94 89.76
C SER A 274 71.03 30.47 91.23
N ALA A 275 70.83 29.18 91.48
CA ALA A 275 70.95 28.60 92.81
C ALA A 275 72.38 28.70 93.37
N ARG A 276 73.41 28.44 92.54
CA ARG A 276 74.83 28.62 92.91
C ARG A 276 75.18 30.10 93.15
N LEU A 277 74.63 31.03 92.38
CA LEU A 277 74.81 32.47 92.61
C LEU A 277 74.18 32.89 93.94
N LEU A 278 72.97 32.41 94.25
CA LEU A 278 72.32 32.64 95.55
C LEU A 278 73.07 31.97 96.71
N GLU A 279 73.63 30.77 96.52
CA GLU A 279 74.46 30.10 97.53
C GLU A 279 75.80 30.83 97.75
N ASN A 280 76.48 31.22 96.69
CA ASN A 280 77.71 32.03 96.77
C ASN A 280 77.44 33.40 97.40
N ALA A 281 76.33 34.07 97.06
CA ALA A 281 75.95 35.33 97.68
C ALA A 281 75.63 35.17 99.18
N LYS A 282 74.95 34.08 99.57
CA LYS A 282 74.73 33.73 100.99
C LYS A 282 76.03 33.41 101.70
N ALA A 283 76.96 32.69 101.07
CA ALA A 283 78.26 32.36 101.62
C ALA A 283 79.15 33.60 101.78
N GLN A 284 79.15 34.50 100.80
CA GLN A 284 79.83 35.81 100.88
C GLN A 284 79.21 36.67 101.99
N ALA A 285 77.88 36.79 102.05
CA ALA A 285 77.19 37.53 103.11
C ALA A 285 77.46 36.93 104.51
N ALA A 286 77.50 35.60 104.64
CA ALA A 286 77.86 34.91 105.88
C ALA A 286 79.33 35.10 106.26
N GLN A 287 80.25 35.07 105.28
CA GLN A 287 81.67 35.40 105.49
C GLN A 287 81.83 36.87 105.92
N GLN A 288 81.09 37.78 105.32
CA GLN A 288 81.15 39.22 105.58
C GLN A 288 80.52 39.57 106.95
N LEU A 289 79.43 38.89 107.33
CA LEU A 289 78.91 38.86 108.70
C LEU A 289 79.90 38.25 109.69
N SER A 290 80.62 37.18 109.31
CA SER A 290 81.63 36.56 110.17
C SER A 290 82.85 37.45 110.36
N SER A 291 83.32 38.15 109.32
CA SER A 291 84.41 39.12 109.44
C SER A 291 83.98 40.34 110.22
N ALA A 292 82.77 40.88 110.00
CA ALA A 292 82.23 41.98 110.78
C ALA A 292 82.03 41.60 112.26
N ASN A 293 81.59 40.37 112.56
CA ASN A 293 81.50 39.87 113.94
C ASN A 293 82.87 39.64 114.57
N ALA A 294 83.85 39.12 113.82
CA ALA A 294 85.23 38.96 114.29
C ALA A 294 85.91 40.32 114.54
N GLU A 295 85.64 41.31 113.69
CA GLU A 295 86.11 42.69 113.86
C GLU A 295 85.41 43.38 115.03
N ALA A 296 84.09 43.25 115.17
CA ALA A 296 83.36 43.73 116.35
C ALA A 296 83.76 42.99 117.65
N ALA A 297 84.16 41.72 117.58
CA ALA A 297 84.72 40.99 118.71
C ALA A 297 86.14 41.47 119.05
N LYS A 298 86.98 41.75 118.04
CA LYS A 298 88.31 42.34 118.18
C LYS A 298 88.23 43.76 118.78
N ILE A 299 87.34 44.60 118.28
CA ILE A 299 87.07 45.96 118.79
C ILE A 299 86.61 45.89 120.26
N ARG A 300 85.67 44.99 120.58
CA ARG A 300 85.25 44.74 121.97
C ARG A 300 86.42 44.25 122.82
N ALA A 301 87.23 43.30 122.37
CA ALA A 301 88.39 42.80 123.11
C ALA A 301 89.45 43.89 123.35
N THR A 302 89.75 44.75 122.37
CA THR A 302 90.63 45.91 122.57
C THR A 302 90.03 46.90 123.55
N ALA A 303 88.74 47.24 123.42
CA ALA A 303 88.06 48.15 124.34
C ALA A 303 88.04 47.60 125.78
N THR A 304 87.77 46.31 125.99
CA THR A 304 87.88 45.65 127.31
C THR A 304 89.31 45.69 127.83
N THR A 305 90.31 45.43 126.97
CA THR A 305 91.73 45.48 127.36
C THR A 305 92.16 46.89 127.78
N ASP A 306 91.70 47.92 127.07
CA ASP A 306 92.02 49.31 127.38
C ASP A 306 91.23 49.82 128.60
N VAL A 307 89.97 49.41 128.80
CA VAL A 307 89.21 49.64 130.05
C VAL A 307 89.87 48.95 131.24
N GLU A 308 90.37 47.72 131.09
CA GLU A 308 91.16 47.06 132.14
C GLU A 308 92.47 47.80 132.42
N ARG A 309 93.14 48.31 131.38
CA ARG A 309 94.39 49.06 131.49
C ARG A 309 94.18 50.40 132.21
N GLN A 310 93.13 51.13 131.86
CA GLN A 310 92.67 52.33 132.57
C GLN A 310 92.30 52.00 134.01
N THR A 311 91.57 50.91 134.25
CA THR A 311 91.19 50.46 135.61
C THR A 311 92.41 50.12 136.47
N ARG A 312 93.45 49.51 135.89
CA ARG A 312 94.73 49.26 136.60
C ARG A 312 95.48 50.57 136.86
N SER A 313 95.49 51.51 135.92
CA SER A 313 96.07 52.86 136.11
C SER A 313 95.40 53.60 137.27
N LEU A 314 94.07 53.74 137.21
CA LEU A 314 93.25 54.39 138.23
C LEU A 314 93.41 53.73 139.61
N ARG A 315 93.49 52.40 139.68
CA ARG A 315 93.80 51.68 140.93
C ARG A 315 95.18 52.05 141.48
N SER A 316 96.21 52.14 140.63
CA SER A 316 97.55 52.55 141.08
C SER A 316 97.60 54.01 141.55
N GLU A 317 96.85 54.92 140.93
CA GLU A 317 96.70 56.30 141.38
C GLU A 317 95.97 56.39 142.72
N VAL A 318 94.91 55.60 142.93
CA VAL A 318 94.20 55.50 144.21
C VAL A 318 95.10 54.95 145.32
N GLU A 319 95.92 53.93 145.06
CA GLU A 319 96.91 53.45 146.02
C GLU A 319 97.99 54.48 146.35
N GLU A 320 98.43 55.28 145.36
CA GLU A 320 99.41 56.33 145.59
C GLU A 320 98.82 57.50 146.39
N LEU A 321 97.55 57.85 146.15
CA LEU A 321 96.80 58.81 146.95
C LEU A 321 96.57 58.31 148.39
N GLN A 322 96.29 57.02 148.59
CA GLN A 322 96.21 56.43 149.94
C GLN A 322 97.57 56.47 150.66
N ARG A 323 98.67 56.12 149.98
CA ARG A 323 100.03 56.25 150.54
C ARG A 323 100.38 57.69 150.91
N LYS A 324 99.96 58.68 150.10
CA LYS A 324 100.13 60.11 150.42
C LYS A 324 99.30 60.55 151.63
N ARG A 325 98.04 60.12 151.73
CA ARG A 325 97.17 60.33 152.91
C ARG A 325 97.82 59.79 154.19
N ASP A 326 98.31 58.55 154.15
CA ASP A 326 98.81 57.87 155.34
C ASP A 326 100.16 58.44 155.82
N GLY A 327 101.01 58.90 154.90
CA GLY A 327 102.20 59.68 155.24
C GLY A 327 101.90 61.02 155.95
N ILE A 328 100.87 61.73 155.49
CA ILE A 328 100.42 63.00 156.12
C ILE A 328 99.85 62.74 157.53
N MET A 329 99.04 61.68 157.70
CA MET A 329 98.49 61.28 159.00
C MET A 329 99.60 60.90 160.00
N ALA A 330 100.66 60.23 159.54
CA ALA A 330 101.80 59.87 160.40
C ALA A 330 102.57 61.11 160.89
N GLN A 331 102.83 62.10 160.02
CA GLN A 331 103.55 63.32 160.39
C GLN A 331 102.79 64.19 161.40
N MET A 332 101.45 64.17 161.40
CA MET A 332 100.62 64.88 162.37
C MET A 332 100.60 64.23 163.77
N GLY A 333 101.06 62.99 163.90
CA GLY A 333 101.11 62.29 165.20
C GLY A 333 102.29 62.73 166.08
N GLN A 334 103.51 62.76 165.53
CA GLN A 334 104.73 62.69 166.33
C GLN A 334 105.21 64.03 166.95
N LEU A 335 104.61 65.16 166.61
CA LEU A 335 104.87 66.46 167.26
C LEU A 335 103.67 67.01 168.06
N ARG A 336 102.55 66.29 168.11
CA ARG A 336 101.41 66.64 168.99
C ARG A 336 101.69 66.34 170.47
N ASP A 337 102.67 65.49 170.77
CA ASP A 337 103.00 64.99 172.11
C ASP A 337 103.95 65.87 172.95
N ILE A 338 104.49 66.98 172.41
CA ILE A 338 105.44 67.85 173.13
C ILE A 338 104.87 69.23 173.48
N VAL A 339 103.93 69.76 172.68
CA VAL A 339 103.25 71.04 172.98
C VAL A 339 101.77 70.79 173.28
N ALA A 340 101.52 69.78 174.11
CA ALA A 340 100.30 69.64 174.91
C ALA A 340 100.39 70.46 176.22
N SER A 341 101.17 71.54 176.23
CA SER A 341 101.05 72.60 177.23
C SER A 341 100.02 73.63 176.75
N PHE A 342 99.15 74.08 177.66
CA PHE A 342 97.99 74.94 177.39
C PHE A 342 96.87 74.33 176.52
N ALA A 343 96.00 73.58 177.21
CA ALA A 343 94.58 73.40 176.86
C ALA A 343 93.76 74.70 177.15
N PRO A 344 92.44 74.82 176.84
CA PRO A 344 91.50 73.77 176.39
C PRO A 344 90.49 74.12 175.26
N ASP A 345 89.84 73.08 174.71
CA ASP A 345 88.43 72.97 174.21
C ASP A 345 87.87 73.95 173.13
N SER A 346 87.08 73.56 172.10
CA SER A 346 86.19 72.38 171.87
C SER A 346 85.67 72.22 170.40
N SER A 347 85.08 71.04 170.06
CA SER A 347 84.01 70.77 169.04
C SER A 347 84.31 70.79 167.50
N VAL A 348 83.44 70.33 166.55
CA VAL A 348 82.71 69.02 166.32
C VAL A 348 82.32 68.79 164.81
N ALA A 349 82.20 67.51 164.37
CA ALA A 349 81.28 66.90 163.35
C ALA A 349 81.22 67.37 161.85
N GLN A 350 80.48 66.73 160.89
CA GLN A 350 80.40 65.31 160.42
C GLN A 350 79.56 65.12 159.09
N GLN A 351 80.01 64.23 158.16
CA GLN A 351 79.38 63.41 157.05
C GLN A 351 78.03 63.74 156.30
N ALA A 352 77.93 63.34 154.99
CA ALA A 352 76.90 62.45 154.32
C ALA A 352 76.38 62.84 152.89
N ALA A 353 75.60 61.94 152.22
CA ALA A 353 74.79 62.07 150.95
C ALA A 353 75.50 62.03 149.54
N GLU A 354 74.78 62.11 148.38
CA GLU A 354 73.88 61.16 147.62
C GLU A 354 73.21 61.91 146.40
N HIS A 355 72.59 61.40 145.30
CA HIS A 355 72.47 60.12 144.51
C HIS A 355 71.66 60.38 143.17
N VAL A 356 71.29 59.37 142.33
CA VAL A 356 70.37 59.39 141.11
C VAL A 356 71.01 60.00 139.79
N ALA A 357 70.78 59.67 138.48
CA ALA A 357 69.80 58.99 137.56
C ALA A 357 68.75 59.94 136.84
N ALA A 358 68.05 59.70 135.69
CA ALA A 358 67.92 58.60 134.68
C ALA A 358 67.32 59.14 133.30
N ASP A 359 66.98 58.23 132.34
CA ASP A 359 66.09 58.35 131.13
C ASP A 359 66.49 59.31 129.95
N ASP A 360 65.92 59.35 128.72
CA ASP A 360 64.66 58.84 128.08
C ASP A 360 64.83 58.61 126.52
N ASP A 361 63.83 58.16 125.74
CA ASP A 361 63.97 57.56 124.35
C ASP A 361 62.85 57.88 123.27
N ASP A 362 62.78 57.12 122.14
CA ASP A 362 61.79 57.06 121.00
C ASP A 362 61.94 58.10 119.81
N THR A 363 61.36 58.00 118.59
CA THR A 363 60.20 57.22 118.04
C THR A 363 60.30 56.80 116.53
N GLN A 364 59.26 56.09 116.04
CA GLN A 364 59.08 55.31 114.80
C GLN A 364 58.47 56.07 113.57
N HIS A 365 58.43 55.41 112.39
CA HIS A 365 57.19 55.28 111.57
C HIS A 365 57.23 54.07 110.59
N VAL A 366 56.07 53.66 110.08
CA VAL A 366 55.79 52.47 109.23
C VAL A 366 54.90 52.86 108.00
N ASP A 367 54.50 51.86 107.18
CA ASP A 367 53.33 51.79 106.25
C ASP A 367 53.58 51.96 104.72
N ASP A 368 52.82 51.37 103.77
CA ASP A 368 52.30 49.97 103.59
C ASP A 368 51.68 49.73 102.17
N HIS A 369 51.45 48.45 101.75
CA HIS A 369 50.47 47.93 100.73
C HIS A 369 50.58 48.39 99.23
N ASP A 370 49.96 47.82 98.16
CA ASP A 370 49.00 46.70 97.90
C ASP A 370 49.03 46.15 96.42
N ASP A 371 48.37 44.99 96.17
CA ASP A 371 47.77 44.28 94.97
C ASP A 371 48.07 44.66 93.47
N GLU A 372 47.92 43.85 92.40
CA GLU A 372 47.33 42.52 91.98
C GLU A 372 46.12 42.61 90.97
N VAL A 373 46.03 41.62 90.03
CA VAL A 373 44.88 41.22 89.13
C VAL A 373 44.29 42.24 88.09
N GLU A 374 43.52 41.94 87.01
CA GLU A 374 43.14 40.71 86.22
C GLU A 374 42.57 41.09 84.81
N SER A 375 42.66 40.21 83.79
CA SER A 375 41.72 40.09 82.62
C SER A 375 41.56 41.31 81.66
N ASP A 376 40.79 41.34 80.54
CA ASP A 376 40.21 40.34 79.61
C ASP A 376 40.03 41.03 78.22
N GLY A 377 39.48 40.33 77.22
CA GLY A 377 38.59 40.96 76.22
C GLY A 377 39.02 40.87 74.74
N VAL A 378 38.09 40.45 73.89
CA VAL A 378 38.19 40.37 72.41
C VAL A 378 37.11 41.26 71.81
N GLU A 379 37.40 41.94 70.69
CA GLU A 379 36.36 42.36 69.76
C GLU A 379 36.85 42.27 68.30
N LEU A 380 35.91 42.03 67.38
CA LEU A 380 36.11 41.86 65.93
C LEU A 380 35.29 42.91 65.20
N ASP A 381 35.81 43.42 64.08
CA ASP A 381 35.04 44.23 63.13
C ASP A 381 35.51 43.92 61.69
N ASP A 382 34.84 42.98 61.03
CA ASP A 382 35.02 42.67 59.60
C ASP A 382 34.04 43.51 58.79
N THR A 383 34.58 44.44 57.97
CA THR A 383 33.79 45.34 57.13
C THR A 383 33.89 45.00 55.65
N ASP A 384 32.71 44.91 55.02
CA ASP A 384 32.39 45.39 53.66
C ASP A 384 32.88 44.67 52.39
N LEU A 385 31.89 44.42 51.50
CA LEU A 385 31.90 44.56 50.02
C LEU A 385 32.69 43.52 49.17
N ASP A 386 32.34 43.21 47.91
CA ASP A 386 31.09 43.29 47.11
C ASP A 386 31.32 42.47 45.79
N GLU A 387 30.43 42.58 44.79
CA GLU A 387 30.61 42.25 43.35
C GLU A 387 30.76 40.74 43.00
N THR A 388 29.70 40.03 42.57
CA THR A 388 29.07 39.97 41.22
C THR A 388 29.89 39.32 40.10
N GLU A 389 29.37 38.22 39.49
CA GLU A 389 29.27 38.09 38.02
C GLU A 389 28.30 36.97 37.56
N SER A 390 28.02 36.99 36.24
CA SER A 390 27.22 36.13 35.33
C SER A 390 26.84 34.70 35.77
N ASP A 391 25.63 34.17 35.51
CA ASP A 391 24.79 34.17 34.29
C ASP A 391 25.34 33.31 33.14
N ASP A 392 24.91 32.05 33.07
CA ASP A 392 25.07 31.20 31.89
C ASP A 392 23.95 30.14 31.86
N ALA A 393 23.15 30.11 30.79
CA ALA A 393 21.95 29.26 30.69
C ALA A 393 21.73 28.76 29.25
N GLU A 394 22.21 27.54 28.95
CA GLU A 394 22.11 26.94 27.62
C GLU A 394 20.66 26.56 27.21
N PRO A 395 20.28 26.72 25.91
CA PRO A 395 18.93 26.42 25.42
C PRO A 395 18.77 24.98 24.88
N GLU A 396 17.54 24.43 25.01
CA GLU A 396 17.12 23.20 24.34
C GLU A 396 17.07 23.33 22.79
N PRO A 397 17.32 22.22 22.07
CA PRO A 397 16.75 22.06 20.74
C PRO A 397 16.25 20.63 20.44
N ALA A 398 14.92 20.43 20.32
CA ALA A 398 14.31 19.58 19.28
C ALA A 398 12.77 19.47 19.35
N GLN A 399 12.07 19.85 18.27
CA GLN A 399 10.96 19.06 17.73
C GLN A 399 10.54 19.53 16.32
N THR A 400 10.99 18.83 15.29
CA THR A 400 10.45 18.93 13.93
C THR A 400 9.25 18.00 13.75
N ARG A 401 8.18 18.49 13.10
CA ARG A 401 7.04 17.67 12.67
C ARG A 401 6.88 17.80 11.15
N PRO A 402 6.80 16.70 10.38
CA PRO A 402 6.51 16.78 8.95
C PRO A 402 5.03 17.06 8.73
N ALA A 403 4.72 17.82 7.67
CA ALA A 403 3.38 17.89 7.09
C ALA A 403 3.26 16.89 5.94
N SER A 404 2.15 16.16 5.88
CA SER A 404 1.86 15.20 4.80
C SER A 404 1.45 15.91 3.51
N SER A 405 1.64 15.22 2.38
CA SER A 405 0.90 15.45 1.13
C SER A 405 -0.50 14.83 1.20
#